data_AF-A0A7X8WWH5-F1
#
_entry.id   AF-A0A7X8WWH5-F1
#
_cell.length_a   1.000
_cell.length_b   1.000
_cell.length_c   1.000
_cell.angle_alpha   90.00
_cell.angle_beta   90.00
_cell.angle_gamma   90.00
#
_symmetry.space_group_name_H-M   'P 1'
#
loop_
_entity.id
_entity.type
_entity.pdbx_description
1 polymer ?
#
loop_
_entity_poly.entity_id
_entity_poly.type
_entity_poly.pdbx_seq_one_letter_code
_entity_poly.pdbx_strand_id
1 'polypeptide(L)'
;MVKLLILKANNNKGFVLITVIWLIALMSVIALGGVILSSNEYKISMDQVKLKQAYYLAEAGLEEGLNTLRVNPAQEISIQENLDGTITVKQQGDLTERIKLEAIGTSGDIKKTLSLELEFNFLNKQYPVLIELSDLNLSSSDIPMEIYKNIFCEGNLSLENYGIMGNLYCLGKTELAQGSSIVGDIYIYDGLSLREASFIKGKVFIKKIENVFLDDSSFIEGEIIQWDGKAPIKIINFQEK
;
A
#
# COMPACT_ATOMS: atom_id res chain seq x y z
N MET A 1 -71.89 5.21 -71.07
CA MET A 1 -70.78 4.23 -70.98
C MET A 1 -69.79 4.53 -69.83
N VAL A 2 -70.19 5.24 -68.77
CA VAL A 2 -69.29 5.64 -67.65
C VAL A 2 -69.71 5.01 -66.29
N LYS A 3 -70.93 4.48 -66.18
CA LYS A 3 -71.46 3.87 -64.95
C LYS A 3 -70.95 2.46 -64.63
N LEU A 4 -70.21 1.81 -65.54
CA LEU A 4 -69.71 0.44 -65.36
C LEU A 4 -68.29 0.36 -64.78
N LEU A 5 -67.59 1.48 -64.60
CA LEU A 5 -66.22 1.50 -64.07
C LEU A 5 -66.12 1.73 -62.56
N ILE A 6 -67.20 2.10 -61.88
CA ILE A 6 -67.18 2.43 -60.43
C ILE A 6 -67.48 1.21 -59.54
N LEU A 7 -67.98 0.10 -60.09
CA LEU A 7 -68.39 -1.08 -59.30
C LEU A 7 -67.25 -2.06 -58.97
N LYS A 8 -66.00 -1.79 -59.35
CA LYS A 8 -64.83 -2.64 -59.02
C LYS A 8 -64.01 -2.13 -57.82
N ALA A 9 -64.62 -1.34 -56.94
CA ALA A 9 -63.95 -0.74 -55.78
C ALA A 9 -64.21 -1.44 -54.43
N ASN A 10 -65.04 -2.49 -54.36
CA ASN A 10 -65.74 -2.80 -53.11
C ASN A 10 -65.39 -4.11 -52.36
N ASN A 11 -64.14 -4.60 -52.44
CA ASN A 11 -63.74 -5.68 -51.52
C ASN A 11 -62.27 -5.65 -51.03
N ASN A 12 -61.75 -4.46 -50.71
CA ASN A 12 -60.41 -4.31 -50.13
C ASN A 12 -60.35 -4.52 -48.61
N LYS A 13 -61.46 -4.87 -47.94
CA LYS A 13 -61.52 -5.05 -46.49
C LYS A 13 -60.54 -6.12 -45.99
N GLY A 14 -60.37 -7.21 -46.75
CA GLY A 14 -59.38 -8.25 -46.44
C GLY A 14 -57.94 -7.76 -46.59
N PHE A 15 -57.66 -6.94 -47.62
CA PHE A 15 -56.33 -6.37 -47.81
C PHE A 15 -55.93 -5.42 -46.68
N VAL A 16 -56.85 -4.56 -46.23
CA VAL A 16 -56.62 -3.65 -45.09
C VAL A 16 -56.32 -4.40 -43.81
N LEU A 17 -57.03 -5.51 -43.53
CA LEU A 17 -56.75 -6.32 -42.35
C LEU A 17 -55.34 -6.92 -42.39
N ILE A 18 -54.93 -7.46 -43.53
CA ILE A 18 -53.61 -8.07 -43.71
C ILE A 18 -52.51 -7.02 -43.53
N THR A 19 -52.66 -5.81 -44.08
CA THR A 19 -51.66 -4.75 -43.92
C THR A 19 -51.53 -4.29 -42.47
N VAL A 20 -52.64 -4.18 -41.74
CA VAL A 20 -52.61 -3.84 -40.30
C VAL A 20 -51.91 -4.95 -39.49
N ILE A 21 -52.20 -6.22 -39.77
CA ILE A 21 -51.53 -7.34 -39.08
C ILE A 21 -50.02 -7.32 -39.37
N TRP A 22 -49.62 -7.10 -40.62
CA TRP A 22 -48.21 -6.97 -40.99
C TRP A 22 -47.53 -5.79 -40.31
N LEU A 23 -48.21 -4.65 -40.20
CA LEU A 23 -47.70 -3.48 -39.51
C LEU A 23 -47.50 -3.75 -38.00
N ILE A 24 -48.47 -4.39 -37.35
CA ILE A 24 -48.37 -4.78 -35.94
C ILE A 24 -47.23 -5.78 -35.74
N ALA A 25 -47.10 -6.77 -36.62
CA ALA A 25 -46.00 -7.73 -36.57
C ALA A 25 -44.64 -7.03 -36.71
N LEU A 26 -44.50 -6.11 -37.67
CA LEU A 26 -43.27 -5.33 -37.87
C LEU A 26 -42.94 -4.46 -36.65
N MET A 27 -43.92 -3.76 -36.09
CA MET A 27 -43.75 -2.98 -34.85
C MET A 27 -43.34 -3.84 -33.66
N SER A 28 -43.90 -5.05 -33.56
CA SER A 28 -43.58 -6.00 -32.49
C SER A 28 -42.12 -6.46 -32.58
N VAL A 29 -41.62 -6.74 -33.79
CA VAL A 29 -40.21 -7.12 -34.00
C VAL A 29 -39.28 -5.98 -33.62
N ILE A 30 -39.60 -4.74 -34.00
CA ILE A 30 -38.80 -3.56 -33.63
C ILE A 30 -38.80 -3.35 -32.12
N ALA A 31 -39.96 -3.44 -31.47
CA ALA A 31 -40.08 -3.28 -30.03
C ALA A 31 -39.26 -4.34 -29.26
N LEU A 32 -39.35 -5.62 -29.66
CA LEU A 32 -38.55 -6.69 -29.09
C LEU A 32 -37.04 -6.46 -29.31
N GLY A 33 -36.65 -6.01 -30.50
CA GLY A 33 -35.28 -5.63 -30.80
C GLY A 33 -34.76 -4.53 -29.87
N GLY A 34 -35.58 -3.50 -29.61
CA GLY A 34 -35.25 -2.42 -28.68
C GLY A 34 -35.03 -2.92 -27.25
N VAL A 35 -35.92 -3.76 -26.73
CA VAL A 35 -35.79 -4.32 -25.37
C VAL A 35 -34.51 -5.15 -25.20
N ILE A 36 -34.13 -5.93 -26.21
CA ILE A 36 -32.90 -6.74 -26.18
C ILE A 36 -31.67 -5.84 -26.16
N LEU A 37 -31.62 -4.80 -27.02
CA LEU A 37 -30.52 -3.84 -27.04
C LEU A 37 -30.39 -3.10 -25.70
N SER A 38 -31.49 -2.59 -25.15
CA SER A 38 -31.48 -1.91 -23.85
C SER A 38 -31.06 -2.82 -22.70
N SER A 39 -31.45 -4.11 -22.73
CA SER A 39 -31.04 -5.07 -21.71
C SER A 39 -29.54 -5.35 -21.77
N ASN A 40 -28.97 -5.41 -22.98
CA ASN A 40 -27.54 -5.58 -23.18
C ASN A 40 -26.75 -4.35 -22.73
N GLU A 41 -27.19 -3.15 -23.10
CA GLU A 41 -26.57 -1.89 -22.67
C GLU A 41 -26.62 -1.72 -21.15
N TYR A 42 -27.75 -2.08 -20.53
CA TYR A 42 -27.88 -2.07 -19.08
C TYR A 42 -26.90 -3.02 -18.41
N LYS A 43 -26.76 -4.25 -18.92
CA LYS A 43 -25.81 -5.23 -18.41
C LYS A 43 -24.37 -4.73 -18.52
N ILE A 44 -23.98 -4.21 -19.69
CA ILE A 44 -22.64 -3.64 -19.92
C ILE A 44 -22.38 -2.48 -18.95
N SER A 45 -23.36 -1.60 -18.76
CA SER A 45 -23.25 -0.46 -17.84
C SER A 45 -23.07 -0.91 -16.39
N MET A 46 -23.82 -1.92 -15.96
CA MET A 46 -23.69 -2.49 -14.61
C MET A 46 -22.33 -3.16 -14.42
N ASP A 47 -21.84 -3.90 -15.42
CA ASP A 47 -20.52 -4.53 -15.38
C ASP A 47 -19.40 -3.47 -15.30
N GLN A 48 -19.54 -2.34 -15.99
CA GLN A 48 -18.60 -1.21 -15.88
C GLN A 48 -18.59 -0.59 -14.48
N VAL A 49 -19.75 -0.47 -13.82
CA VAL A 49 -19.83 0.03 -12.44
C VAL A 49 -19.12 -0.93 -11.48
N LYS A 50 -19.41 -2.23 -11.58
CA LYS A 50 -18.76 -3.27 -10.76
C LYS A 50 -17.25 -3.33 -11.00
N LEU A 51 -16.79 -3.17 -12.25
CA LEU A 51 -15.37 -3.11 -12.58
C LEU A 51 -14.68 -1.94 -11.88
N LYS A 52 -15.28 -0.75 -11.86
CA LYS A 52 -14.74 0.41 -11.14
C LYS A 52 -14.71 0.18 -9.64
N GLN A 53 -15.75 -0.43 -9.07
CA GLN A 53 -15.76 -0.79 -7.64
C GLN A 53 -14.63 -1.78 -7.31
N ALA A 54 -14.47 -2.85 -8.10
CA ALA A 54 -13.39 -3.81 -7.92
C ALA A 54 -12.00 -3.16 -8.04
N TYR A 55 -11.83 -2.18 -8.95
CA TYR A 55 -10.61 -1.39 -9.07
C TYR A 55 -10.33 -0.58 -7.80
N TYR A 56 -11.29 0.20 -7.30
CA TYR A 56 -11.12 1.02 -6.10
C TYR A 56 -10.85 0.19 -4.85
N LEU A 57 -11.49 -0.98 -4.73
CA LEU A 57 -11.21 -1.93 -3.65
C LEU A 57 -9.77 -2.46 -3.72
N ALA A 58 -9.28 -2.79 -4.91
CA ALA A 58 -7.88 -3.21 -5.09
C ALA A 58 -6.89 -2.07 -4.78
N GLU A 59 -7.21 -0.84 -5.18
CA GLU A 59 -6.40 0.35 -4.92
C GLU A 59 -6.30 0.65 -3.42
N ALA A 60 -7.44 0.64 -2.72
CA ALA A 60 -7.47 0.81 -1.26
C ALA A 60 -6.63 -0.24 -0.53
N GLY A 61 -6.73 -1.51 -0.94
CA GLY A 61 -5.90 -2.59 -0.39
C GLY A 61 -4.40 -2.40 -0.65
N LEU A 62 -4.02 -1.91 -1.84
CA LEU A 62 -2.62 -1.58 -2.12
C LEU A 62 -2.11 -0.44 -1.24
N GLU A 63 -2.88 0.63 -1.04
CA GLU A 63 -2.49 1.77 -0.22
C GLU A 63 -2.35 1.37 1.26
N GLU A 64 -3.27 0.54 1.78
CA GLU A 64 -3.17 0.02 3.14
C GLU A 64 -1.96 -0.91 3.32
N GLY A 65 -1.73 -1.81 2.35
CA GLY A 65 -0.55 -2.67 2.33
C GLY A 65 0.75 -1.85 2.27
N LEU A 66 0.80 -0.83 1.41
CA LEU A 66 1.94 0.08 1.32
C LEU A 66 2.16 0.84 2.63
N ASN A 67 1.10 1.32 3.27
CA ASN A 67 1.19 1.99 4.56
C ASN A 67 1.72 1.05 5.66
N THR A 68 1.27 -0.21 5.66
CA THR A 68 1.77 -1.24 6.58
C THR A 68 3.27 -1.47 6.38
N LEU A 69 3.74 -1.62 5.13
CA LEU A 69 5.19 -1.74 4.84
C LEU A 69 5.98 -0.49 5.22
N ARG A 70 5.38 0.71 5.17
CA ARG A 70 6.04 1.95 5.60
C ARG A 70 6.28 1.99 7.10
N VAL A 71 5.35 1.42 7.88
CA VAL A 71 5.42 1.39 9.35
C VAL A 71 6.30 0.22 9.82
N ASN A 72 6.08 -0.97 9.27
CA ASN A 72 6.87 -2.16 9.59
C ASN A 72 7.24 -2.93 8.30
N PRO A 73 8.43 -2.69 7.74
CA PRO A 73 8.88 -3.35 6.51
C PRO A 73 9.02 -4.86 6.63
N ALA A 74 9.20 -5.40 7.85
CA ALA A 74 9.43 -6.82 8.07
C ALA A 74 8.13 -7.64 8.21
N GLN A 75 6.99 -6.96 8.34
CA GLN A 75 5.70 -7.62 8.56
C GLN A 75 5.18 -8.25 7.28
N GLU A 76 4.82 -9.53 7.35
CA GLU A 76 4.08 -10.20 6.27
C GLU A 76 2.65 -9.63 6.19
N ILE A 77 2.26 -9.17 5.00
CA ILE A 77 0.95 -8.56 4.78
C ILE A 77 -0.04 -9.60 4.27
N SER A 78 -1.08 -9.83 5.06
CA SER A 78 -2.26 -10.61 4.70
C SER A 78 -3.51 -9.87 5.19
N ILE A 79 -4.02 -8.97 4.35
CA ILE A 79 -5.24 -8.21 4.63
C ILE A 79 -6.40 -8.90 3.90
N GLN A 80 -7.46 -9.23 4.65
CA GLN A 80 -8.71 -9.73 4.10
C GLN A 80 -9.87 -8.96 4.72
N GLU A 81 -10.45 -8.05 3.94
CA GLU A 81 -11.64 -7.30 4.35
C GLU A 81 -12.82 -7.66 3.45
N ASN A 82 -14.00 -7.68 4.05
CA ASN A 82 -15.26 -7.91 3.37
C ASN A 82 -16.12 -6.65 3.53
N LEU A 83 -15.87 -5.68 2.65
CA LEU A 83 -16.73 -4.51 2.47
C LEU A 83 -17.87 -4.92 1.53
N ASP A 84 -18.47 -4.02 0.74
CA ASP A 84 -19.39 -4.39 -0.36
C ASP A 84 -18.70 -5.25 -1.48
N GLY A 85 -17.57 -5.87 -1.16
CA GLY A 85 -16.65 -6.66 -1.96
C GLY A 85 -15.51 -7.20 -1.09
N THR A 86 -14.70 -8.11 -1.63
CA THR A 86 -13.53 -8.63 -0.89
C THR A 86 -12.23 -8.03 -1.40
N ILE A 87 -11.35 -7.67 -0.46
CA ILE A 87 -9.98 -7.22 -0.71
C ILE A 87 -9.05 -8.33 -0.23
N THR A 88 -8.05 -8.70 -1.04
CA THR A 88 -6.97 -9.60 -0.61
C THR A 88 -5.65 -9.03 -1.04
N VAL A 89 -4.77 -8.74 -0.08
CA VAL A 89 -3.41 -8.27 -0.34
C VAL A 89 -2.44 -9.41 -0.04
N LYS A 90 -1.55 -9.70 -0.98
CA LYS A 90 -0.49 -10.69 -0.81
C LYS A 90 0.87 -10.08 -1.11
N GLN A 91 1.80 -10.37 -0.22
CA GLN A 91 3.21 -10.12 -0.42
C GLN A 91 3.86 -11.29 -1.15
N GLN A 92 4.64 -11.01 -2.20
CA GLN A 92 5.50 -11.98 -2.87
C GLN A 92 6.93 -11.44 -2.94
N GLY A 93 7.90 -12.30 -2.63
CA GLY A 93 9.32 -11.96 -2.66
C GLY A 93 9.94 -11.86 -1.26
N ASP A 94 11.27 -11.86 -1.25
CA ASP A 94 12.04 -11.66 -0.03
C ASP A 94 12.20 -10.15 0.25
N LEU A 95 12.19 -9.77 1.53
CA LEU A 95 12.29 -8.39 2.01
C LEU A 95 13.60 -7.71 1.62
N THR A 96 14.54 -8.52 1.13
CA THR A 96 15.94 -8.20 0.94
C THR A 96 16.21 -7.26 -0.23
N GLU A 97 15.39 -7.30 -1.29
CA GLU A 97 15.63 -6.47 -2.49
C GLU A 97 14.36 -5.90 -3.13
N ARG A 98 13.39 -6.75 -3.45
CA ARG A 98 12.17 -6.36 -4.17
C ARG A 98 10.97 -7.09 -3.64
N ILE A 99 9.96 -6.31 -3.26
CA ILE A 99 8.67 -6.84 -2.82
C ILE A 99 7.65 -6.54 -3.89
N LYS A 100 6.86 -7.55 -4.24
CA LYS A 100 5.67 -7.38 -5.06
C LYS A 100 4.44 -7.47 -4.17
N LEU A 101 3.67 -6.40 -4.12
CA LEU A 101 2.34 -6.38 -3.52
C LEU A 101 1.30 -6.62 -4.61
N GLU A 102 0.46 -7.63 -4.42
CA GLU A 102 -0.71 -7.86 -5.27
C GLU A 102 -1.97 -7.65 -4.43
N ALA A 103 -2.82 -6.70 -4.83
CA ALA A 103 -4.14 -6.52 -4.26
C ALA A 103 -5.22 -6.96 -5.24
N ILE A 104 -6.16 -7.72 -4.73
CA ILE A 104 -7.30 -8.24 -5.48
C ILE A 104 -8.57 -7.60 -4.89
N GLY A 105 -9.25 -6.79 -5.68
CA GLY A 105 -10.58 -6.28 -5.37
C GLY A 105 -11.64 -7.05 -6.14
N THR A 106 -12.77 -7.34 -5.48
CA THR A 106 -13.89 -8.07 -6.08
C THR A 106 -15.20 -7.34 -5.82
N SER A 107 -16.04 -7.17 -6.84
CA SER A 107 -17.41 -6.66 -6.71
C SER A 107 -18.37 -7.57 -7.50
N GLY A 108 -19.17 -8.35 -6.78
CA GLY A 108 -19.91 -9.47 -7.36
C GLY A 108 -18.97 -10.47 -8.03
N ASP A 109 -19.23 -10.79 -9.30
CA ASP A 109 -18.43 -11.75 -10.08
C ASP A 109 -17.22 -11.11 -10.78
N ILE A 110 -17.07 -9.78 -10.70
CA ILE A 110 -15.97 -9.07 -11.34
C ILE A 110 -14.80 -8.94 -10.37
N LYS A 111 -13.62 -9.31 -10.84
CA LYS A 111 -12.36 -9.24 -10.11
C LYS A 111 -11.40 -8.31 -10.82
N LYS A 112 -10.69 -7.47 -10.07
CA LYS A 112 -9.59 -6.64 -10.54
C LYS A 112 -8.35 -6.89 -9.70
N THR A 113 -7.19 -7.01 -10.35
CA THR A 113 -5.91 -7.27 -9.67
C THR A 113 -4.95 -6.14 -10.00
N LEU A 114 -4.46 -5.46 -8.97
CA LEU A 114 -3.42 -4.45 -9.08
C LEU A 114 -2.13 -4.99 -8.48
N SER A 115 -1.01 -4.70 -9.12
CA SER A 115 0.31 -5.14 -8.70
C SER A 115 1.25 -3.95 -8.59
N LEU A 116 1.92 -3.85 -7.44
CA LEU A 116 2.91 -2.83 -7.15
C LEU A 116 4.24 -3.51 -6.85
N GLU A 117 5.29 -3.14 -7.58
CA GLU A 117 6.66 -3.58 -7.29
C GLU A 117 7.42 -2.47 -6.59
N LEU A 118 7.91 -2.80 -5.40
CA LEU A 118 8.63 -1.92 -4.50
C LEU A 118 10.07 -2.38 -4.42
N GLU A 119 11.00 -1.42 -4.50
CA GLU A 119 12.41 -1.64 -4.18
C GLU A 119 12.69 -0.79 -2.96
N PHE A 120 13.07 -1.48 -1.90
CA PHE A 120 13.52 -0.83 -0.70
C PHE A 120 14.95 -0.45 -0.93
N ASN A 121 15.15 0.84 -1.18
CA ASN A 121 16.49 1.41 -1.23
C ASN A 121 16.93 1.65 0.21
N PHE A 122 17.12 0.56 0.96
CA PHE A 122 17.80 0.61 2.24
C PHE A 122 19.23 1.05 1.93
N LEU A 123 19.50 2.35 2.09
CA LEU A 123 20.85 2.91 1.99
C LEU A 123 21.74 2.08 2.93
N ASN A 124 22.67 1.32 2.34
CA ASN A 124 23.55 0.27 2.88
C ASN A 124 23.00 -1.16 2.97
N LYS A 125 23.39 -1.97 1.96
CA LYS A 125 23.38 -3.44 1.88
C LYS A 125 24.28 -4.15 2.91
N GLN A 126 24.19 -3.79 4.18
CA GLN A 126 24.62 -4.67 5.26
C GLN A 126 23.41 -4.90 6.13
N TYR A 127 22.81 -6.07 6.00
CA TYR A 127 21.81 -6.52 6.96
C TYR A 127 22.38 -6.29 8.37
N PRO A 128 21.67 -5.57 9.25
CA PRO A 128 21.79 -5.88 10.66
C PRO A 128 21.68 -7.40 10.78
N VAL A 129 22.56 -8.03 11.54
CA VAL A 129 22.05 -9.19 12.26
C VAL A 129 20.93 -8.60 13.09
N LEU A 130 19.70 -8.86 12.68
CA LEU A 130 18.49 -8.35 13.30
C LEU A 130 18.44 -9.05 14.66
N ILE A 131 19.01 -8.42 15.68
CA ILE A 131 18.78 -8.85 17.06
C ILE A 131 17.45 -8.19 17.42
N GLU A 132 16.34 -8.75 16.94
CA GLU A 132 14.99 -8.31 17.33
C GLU A 132 14.86 -8.49 18.84
N LEU A 133 15.04 -7.39 19.54
CA LEU A 133 14.91 -7.33 20.98
C LEU A 133 13.84 -6.30 21.29
N SER A 134 12.91 -6.71 22.15
CA SER A 134 11.92 -5.84 22.74
C SER A 134 12.61 -4.70 23.47
N ASP A 135 13.50 -4.96 24.43
CA ASP A 135 14.41 -3.96 24.97
C ASP A 135 15.85 -4.50 24.89
N LEU A 136 16.81 -3.65 24.55
CA LEU A 136 18.23 -4.00 24.51
C LEU A 136 18.98 -3.13 25.51
N ASN A 137 19.43 -3.75 26.60
CA ASN A 137 20.27 -3.10 27.61
C ASN A 137 21.66 -3.76 27.59
N LEU A 138 22.68 -3.00 27.20
CA LEU A 138 24.07 -3.45 27.16
C LEU A 138 24.91 -2.58 28.09
N SER A 139 25.52 -3.20 29.10
CA SER A 139 26.38 -2.52 30.08
C SER A 139 27.67 -3.31 30.29
N SER A 140 28.83 -2.65 30.21
CA SER A 140 30.16 -3.28 30.43
C SER A 140 30.93 -2.49 31.48
N SER A 141 31.42 -3.16 32.53
CA SER A 141 32.10 -2.48 33.65
C SER A 141 33.56 -2.15 33.38
N ASP A 142 34.23 -2.93 32.50
CA ASP A 142 35.70 -2.97 32.52
C ASP A 142 36.34 -2.46 31.23
N ILE A 143 35.82 -2.89 30.07
CA ILE A 143 36.39 -2.55 28.76
C ILE A 143 35.24 -2.21 27.82
N PRO A 144 35.31 -1.07 27.10
CA PRO A 144 34.35 -0.75 26.07
C PRO A 144 34.30 -1.88 25.03
N MET A 145 33.11 -2.42 24.80
CA MET A 145 32.90 -3.45 23.79
C MET A 145 32.28 -2.87 22.54
N GLU A 146 32.70 -3.34 21.37
CA GLU A 146 32.27 -2.81 20.09
C GLU A 146 31.45 -3.83 19.29
N ILE A 147 30.30 -3.40 18.78
CA ILE A 147 29.42 -4.16 17.90
C ILE A 147 29.61 -3.65 16.48
N TYR A 148 30.21 -4.48 15.61
CA TYR A 148 30.50 -4.14 14.22
C TYR A 148 29.35 -4.49 13.27
N LYS A 149 28.13 -4.10 13.64
CA LYS A 149 26.90 -4.41 12.90
C LYS A 149 25.85 -3.33 13.11
N ASN A 150 24.92 -3.25 12.16
CA ASN A 150 23.70 -2.50 12.38
C ASN A 150 22.86 -3.18 13.48
N ILE A 151 22.09 -2.40 14.23
CA ILE A 151 21.22 -2.89 15.31
C ILE A 151 19.78 -2.45 15.04
N PHE A 152 18.83 -3.36 15.25
CA PHE A 152 17.40 -3.07 15.23
C PHE A 152 16.82 -3.38 16.62
N CYS A 153 16.09 -2.45 17.22
CA CYS A 153 15.49 -2.59 18.55
C CYS A 153 14.04 -2.06 18.54
N GLU A 154 13.07 -2.89 18.94
CA GLU A 154 11.64 -2.57 18.87
C GLU A 154 11.17 -1.69 20.05
N GLY A 155 11.84 -1.78 21.19
CA GLY A 155 11.59 -0.94 22.35
C GLY A 155 12.82 -0.12 22.68
N ASN A 156 13.18 -0.07 23.95
CA ASN A 156 14.21 0.84 24.43
C ASN A 156 15.61 0.24 24.26
N LEU A 157 16.55 1.09 23.86
CA LEU A 157 17.96 0.79 23.82
C LEU A 157 18.67 1.56 24.94
N SER A 158 19.41 0.86 25.81
CA SER A 158 20.37 1.48 26.73
C SER A 158 21.77 0.91 26.50
N LEU A 159 22.74 1.78 26.25
CA LEU A 159 24.16 1.42 26.12
C LEU A 159 24.99 2.13 27.19
N GLU A 160 25.67 1.37 28.02
CA GLU A 160 26.65 1.85 29.00
C GLU A 160 28.02 1.25 28.68
N ASN A 161 28.98 2.09 28.27
CA ASN A 161 30.33 1.68 27.89
C ASN A 161 30.34 0.67 26.71
N TYR A 162 29.54 0.93 25.67
CA TYR A 162 29.50 0.15 24.42
C TYR A 162 29.62 1.03 23.17
N GLY A 163 30.31 0.51 22.16
CA GLY A 163 30.38 1.07 20.81
C GLY A 163 29.52 0.31 19.81
N ILE A 164 28.83 1.01 18.92
CA ILE A 164 28.21 0.43 17.72
C ILE A 164 28.92 1.03 16.50
N MET A 165 29.53 0.17 15.69
CA MET A 165 30.11 0.50 14.39
C MET A 165 29.13 0.03 13.32
N GLY A 166 28.08 0.83 13.10
CA GLY A 166 26.93 0.50 12.26
C GLY A 166 25.76 1.44 12.53
N ASN A 167 24.73 1.32 11.69
CA ASN A 167 23.48 2.06 11.82
C ASN A 167 22.62 1.50 12.96
N LEU A 168 21.90 2.36 13.66
CA LEU A 168 20.96 1.98 14.70
C LEU A 168 19.53 2.32 14.30
N TYR A 169 18.62 1.36 14.42
CA TYR A 169 17.19 1.52 14.21
C TYR A 169 16.47 1.18 15.52
N CYS A 170 15.90 2.18 16.20
CA CYS A 170 15.24 2.00 17.50
C CYS A 170 13.85 2.66 17.51
N LEU A 171 12.81 1.87 17.82
CA LEU A 171 11.45 2.40 17.90
C LEU A 171 11.10 2.97 19.28
N GLY A 172 11.80 2.56 20.34
CA GLY A 172 11.66 3.14 21.67
C GLY A 172 12.63 4.28 21.93
N LYS A 173 12.94 4.47 23.22
CA LYS A 173 13.91 5.45 23.69
C LYS A 173 15.33 4.90 23.58
N THR A 174 16.26 5.71 23.11
CA THR A 174 17.69 5.40 23.07
C THR A 174 18.44 6.20 24.12
N GLU A 175 19.16 5.52 25.01
CA GLU A 175 20.02 6.10 26.03
C GLU A 175 21.47 5.63 25.82
N LEU A 176 22.40 6.57 25.67
CA LEU A 176 23.83 6.30 25.67
C LEU A 176 24.46 6.95 26.90
N ALA A 177 25.27 6.20 27.65
CA ALA A 177 25.98 6.67 28.83
C ALA A 177 27.38 6.03 28.95
N GLN A 178 28.16 6.47 29.93
CA GLN A 178 29.50 5.94 30.26
C GLN A 178 30.44 5.79 29.05
N GLY A 179 30.54 6.82 28.19
CA GLY A 179 31.42 6.79 27.02
C GLY A 179 30.92 5.92 25.86
N SER A 180 29.65 5.48 25.87
CA SER A 180 29.06 4.76 24.75
C SER A 180 29.12 5.55 23.45
N SER A 181 29.31 4.87 22.34
CA SER A 181 29.49 5.51 21.03
C SER A 181 28.71 4.82 19.93
N ILE A 182 28.27 5.61 18.95
CA ILE A 182 27.71 5.07 17.71
C ILE A 182 28.38 5.76 16.53
N VAL A 183 28.98 4.95 15.66
CA VAL A 183 29.55 5.38 14.38
C VAL A 183 28.69 4.82 13.27
N GLY A 184 27.75 5.65 12.80
CA GLY A 184 26.71 5.28 11.85
C GLY A 184 25.50 6.21 11.97
N ASP A 185 24.56 6.05 11.03
CA ASP A 185 23.31 6.80 11.06
C ASP A 185 22.33 6.15 12.05
N ILE A 186 21.55 6.98 12.73
CA ILE A 186 20.62 6.55 13.77
C ILE A 186 19.21 6.96 13.41
N TYR A 187 18.26 6.05 13.58
CA TYR A 187 16.83 6.24 13.33
C TYR A 187 16.08 5.94 14.63
N ILE A 188 15.54 6.99 15.29
CA ILE A 188 14.84 6.90 16.58
C ILE A 188 13.41 7.40 16.46
N TYR A 189 12.46 6.63 16.97
CA TYR A 189 11.06 7.02 16.91
C TYR A 189 10.59 7.81 18.15
N ASP A 190 11.09 7.52 19.36
CA ASP A 190 10.64 8.17 20.59
C ASP A 190 11.58 9.30 21.06
N GLY A 191 12.68 8.96 21.72
CA GLY A 191 13.59 9.93 22.34
C GLY A 191 15.05 9.50 22.38
N LEU A 192 15.96 10.46 22.40
CA LEU A 192 17.41 10.25 22.45
C LEU A 192 17.98 10.95 23.68
N SER A 193 18.74 10.23 24.50
CA SER A 193 19.46 10.80 25.65
C SER A 193 20.93 10.41 25.57
N LEU A 194 21.83 11.38 25.39
CA LEU A 194 23.28 11.18 25.50
C LEU A 194 23.79 11.75 26.81
N ARG A 195 24.51 10.92 27.56
CA ARG A 195 25.09 11.26 28.87
C ARG A 195 26.54 10.78 28.97
N GLU A 196 27.26 11.32 29.95
CA GLU A 196 28.52 10.81 30.47
C GLU A 196 29.56 10.51 29.36
N ALA A 197 29.88 11.54 28.57
CA ALA A 197 30.83 11.50 27.47
C ALA A 197 30.47 10.54 26.32
N SER A 198 29.19 10.21 26.15
CA SER A 198 28.73 9.45 24.99
C SER A 198 28.70 10.31 23.72
N PHE A 199 28.86 9.67 22.56
CA PHE A 199 28.87 10.40 21.29
C PHE A 199 28.29 9.63 20.12
N ILE A 200 27.82 10.38 19.11
CA ILE A 200 27.35 9.83 17.85
C ILE A 200 28.14 10.48 16.72
N LYS A 201 28.68 9.68 15.79
CA LYS A 201 29.30 10.13 14.54
C LYS A 201 28.46 9.63 13.37
N GLY A 202 27.59 10.49 12.87
CA GLY A 202 26.59 10.16 11.84
C GLY A 202 25.36 11.05 11.93
N LYS A 203 24.37 10.82 11.06
CA LYS A 203 23.10 11.56 11.08
C LYS A 203 22.13 10.94 12.08
N VAL A 204 21.35 11.78 12.76
CA VAL A 204 20.31 11.36 13.69
C VAL A 204 18.96 11.73 13.11
N PHE A 205 18.19 10.73 12.70
CA PHE A 205 16.80 10.87 12.26
C PHE A 205 15.88 10.61 13.45
N ILE A 206 15.18 11.64 13.95
CA ILE A 206 14.28 11.51 15.10
C ILE A 206 12.88 12.04 14.79
N LYS A 207 11.84 11.40 15.32
CA LYS A 207 10.45 11.85 15.10
C LYS A 207 10.17 13.23 15.69
N LYS A 208 10.71 13.49 16.88
CA LYS A 208 10.48 14.71 17.67
C LYS A 208 11.80 15.23 18.22
N ILE A 209 12.27 16.36 17.69
CA ILE A 209 13.53 16.98 18.14
C ILE A 209 13.47 17.39 19.63
N GLU A 210 12.29 17.75 20.14
CA GLU A 210 12.07 18.07 21.56
C GLU A 210 12.41 16.92 22.53
N ASN A 211 12.52 15.69 22.03
CA ASN A 211 12.88 14.51 22.81
C ASN A 211 14.39 14.17 22.76
N VAL A 212 15.22 15.09 22.26
CA VAL A 212 16.68 14.95 22.27
C VAL A 212 17.25 15.65 23.50
N PHE A 213 17.94 14.89 24.34
CA PHE A 213 18.69 15.37 25.49
C PHE A 213 20.17 15.07 25.32
N LEU A 214 21.00 16.10 25.48
CA LEU A 214 22.46 16.03 25.43
C LEU A 214 22.98 16.66 26.72
N ASP A 215 23.80 15.93 27.49
CA ASP A 215 24.53 16.56 28.59
C ASP A 215 25.76 17.34 28.10
N ASP A 216 26.38 18.10 29.01
CA ASP A 216 27.52 18.99 28.68
C ASP A 216 28.76 18.24 28.17
N SER A 217 28.82 16.91 28.36
CA SER A 217 29.96 16.08 27.98
C SER A 217 29.73 15.27 26.70
N SER A 218 28.49 15.24 26.20
CA SER A 218 28.08 14.42 25.08
C SER A 218 27.92 15.24 23.81
N PHE A 219 28.16 14.62 22.65
CA PHE A 219 28.07 15.35 21.38
C PHE A 219 27.63 14.47 20.20
N ILE A 220 27.09 15.13 19.18
CA ILE A 220 26.75 14.52 17.90
C ILE A 220 27.63 15.19 16.83
N GLU A 221 28.54 14.43 16.23
CA GLU A 221 29.30 14.83 15.05
C GLU A 221 28.47 14.49 13.80
N GLY A 222 27.49 15.34 13.50
CA GLY A 222 26.56 15.15 12.38
C GLY A 222 25.36 16.10 12.43
N GLU A 223 24.30 15.75 11.72
CA GLU A 223 23.05 16.52 11.67
C GLU A 223 21.93 15.79 12.39
N ILE A 224 21.09 16.54 13.12
CA ILE A 224 19.83 16.04 13.66
C ILE A 224 18.71 16.44 12.68
N ILE A 225 18.02 15.46 12.14
CA ILE A 225 16.97 15.61 11.14
C ILE A 225 15.66 15.14 11.75
N GLN A 226 14.65 16.01 11.78
CA GLN A 226 13.31 15.58 12.14
C GLN A 226 12.72 14.76 10.99
N TRP A 227 12.35 13.52 11.27
CA TRP A 227 11.77 12.59 10.29
C TRP A 227 10.30 12.32 10.63
N ASP A 228 9.43 12.23 9.62
CA ASP A 228 7.99 12.01 9.80
C ASP A 228 7.62 10.55 10.09
N GLY A 229 8.60 9.65 10.18
CA GLY A 229 8.41 8.24 10.47
C GLY A 229 8.01 7.40 9.25
N LYS A 230 8.07 7.95 8.02
CA LYS A 230 7.77 7.19 6.80
C LYS A 230 9.05 6.70 6.14
N ALA A 231 9.21 5.37 6.02
CA ALA A 231 10.36 4.80 5.32
C ALA A 231 10.46 5.36 3.88
N PRO A 232 11.66 5.65 3.37
CA PRO A 232 11.83 6.10 1.98
C PRO A 232 11.57 4.93 1.02
N ILE A 233 10.30 4.65 0.72
CA ILE A 233 9.90 3.63 -0.26
C ILE A 233 9.89 4.26 -1.66
N LYS A 234 10.62 3.65 -2.59
CA LYS A 234 10.57 4.00 -4.02
C LYS A 234 9.66 3.00 -4.75
N ILE A 235 8.60 3.52 -5.36
CA ILE A 235 7.76 2.75 -6.28
C ILE A 235 8.54 2.58 -7.58
N ILE A 236 8.82 1.34 -7.99
CA ILE A 236 9.53 1.07 -9.25
C ILE A 236 8.55 0.94 -10.39
N ASN A 237 7.46 0.20 -10.15
CA ASN A 237 6.55 -0.19 -11.19
C ASN A 237 5.15 -0.43 -10.62
N PHE A 238 4.14 0.05 -11.36
CA PHE A 238 2.74 -0.18 -11.09
C PHE A 238 2.12 -0.82 -12.33
N GLN A 239 1.48 -1.98 -12.15
CA GLN A 239 0.90 -2.75 -13.23
C GLN A 239 -0.56 -3.08 -12.90
N GLU A 240 -1.43 -2.77 -13.85
CA GLU A 240 -2.85 -3.14 -13.81
C GLU A 240 -3.06 -4.40 -14.66
N LYS A 241 -3.61 -5.46 -14.06
CA LYS A 241 -3.94 -6.71 -14.74
C LYS A 241 -5.45 -6.90 -14.91
#